data_AF-A0A3S1HMX2-F1
#
_entry.id   AF-A0A3S1HMX2-F1
#
_cell.length_a   1.000
_cell.length_b   1.000
_cell.length_c   1.000
_cell.angle_alpha   90.00
_cell.angle_beta   90.00
_cell.angle_gamma   90.00
#
_symmetry.space_group_name_H-M   'P 1'
#
loop_
_entity.id
_entity.type
_entity.pdbx_description
1 polymer ?
#
loop_
_entity_poly.entity_id
_entity_poly.type
_entity_poly.pdbx_seq_one_letter_code
_entity_poly.pdbx_strand_id
1 'polypeptide(L)'
;MLPPDGKHVDGRKGVEEFWQGAIKSGMKNLTLKALEVEESANLAYEVGAFTLDVPSKDGALSTVAGKYIVVWKMGDDGTWRLHRDIWNLGAAQ
;
A
#
# COMPACT_ATOMS: atom_id res chain seq x y z
N MET A 1 5.96 -6.89 2.46
CA MET A 1 5.59 -5.64 1.74
C MET A 1 6.79 -5.17 0.95
N LEU A 2 6.57 -4.69 -0.26
CA LEU A 2 7.60 -4.36 -1.24
C LEU A 2 7.50 -2.86 -1.60
N PRO A 3 8.04 -1.96 -0.75
CA PRO A 3 7.95 -0.52 -0.99
C PRO A 3 8.84 -0.09 -2.18
N PRO A 4 8.50 1.00 -2.89
CA PRO A 4 9.35 1.62 -3.89
C PRO A 4 10.74 1.96 -3.32
N ASP A 5 11.79 1.69 -4.09
CA ASP A 5 13.19 2.02 -3.78
C ASP A 5 13.72 1.49 -2.43
N GLY A 6 12.95 0.60 -1.78
CA GLY A 6 13.23 0.06 -0.45
C GLY A 6 13.56 -1.42 -0.46
N LYS A 7 14.07 -1.92 0.67
CA LYS A 7 14.23 -3.35 0.89
C LYS A 7 12.86 -4.00 1.14
N HIS A 8 12.77 -5.30 0.88
CA HIS A 8 11.64 -6.10 1.31
C HIS A 8 11.42 -5.96 2.83
N VAL A 9 10.18 -5.71 3.22
CA VAL A 9 9.75 -5.60 4.63
C VAL A 9 8.93 -6.82 5.01
N ASP A 10 9.44 -7.59 5.96
CA ASP A 10 8.84 -8.84 6.44
C ASP A 10 8.11 -8.68 7.77
N GLY A 11 7.03 -9.45 7.92
CA GLY A 11 6.27 -9.58 9.17
C GLY A 11 5.47 -8.33 9.58
N ARG A 12 4.51 -8.53 10.49
CA ARG A 12 3.60 -7.47 10.93
C ARG A 12 4.33 -6.30 11.61
N LYS A 13 5.34 -6.60 12.43
CA LYS A 13 6.14 -5.59 13.13
C LYS A 13 6.92 -4.69 12.16
N GLY A 14 7.59 -5.27 11.16
CA GLY A 14 8.33 -4.49 10.16
C GLY A 14 7.41 -3.59 9.33
N VAL A 15 6.24 -4.11 8.96
CA VAL A 15 5.21 -3.32 8.24
C VAL A 15 4.69 -2.17 9.10
N GLU A 16 4.42 -2.42 10.39
CA GLU A 16 4.01 -1.37 11.33
C GLU A 16 5.07 -0.27 11.48
N GLU A 17 6.33 -0.65 11.70
CA GLU A 17 7.44 0.31 11.83
C GLU A 17 7.63 1.15 10.56
N PHE A 18 7.50 0.54 9.38
CA PHE A 18 7.55 1.26 8.10
C PHE A 18 6.46 2.32 8.01
N TRP A 19 5.19 1.93 8.21
CA TRP A 19 4.06 2.87 8.07
C TRP A 19 4.06 3.94 9.17
N GLN A 20 4.45 3.60 10.40
CA GLN A 20 4.66 4.59 11.45
C GLN A 20 5.72 5.62 11.05
N GLY A 21 6.82 5.18 10.42
CA GLY A 21 7.85 6.06 9.88
C GLY A 21 7.30 7.02 8.83
N ALA A 22 6.55 6.50 7.85
CA ALA A 22 5.93 7.29 6.79
C ALA A 22 4.93 8.34 7.32
N ILE A 23 4.10 7.96 8.29
CA ILE A 23 3.14 8.87 8.95
C ILE A 23 3.89 9.96 9.72
N LYS A 24 4.92 9.59 10.49
CA LYS A 24 5.75 10.56 11.23
C LYS A 24 6.51 11.51 10.30
N SER A 25 6.86 11.07 9.09
CA SER A 25 7.46 11.93 8.08
C SER A 25 6.45 12.81 7.33
N GLY A 26 5.18 12.84 7.73
CA GLY A 26 4.17 13.75 7.20
C GLY A 26 3.28 13.19 6.09
N MET A 27 3.36 11.88 5.79
CA MET A 27 2.43 11.22 4.88
C MET A 27 1.00 11.28 5.45
N LYS A 28 0.03 11.67 4.62
CA LYS A 28 -1.40 11.71 5.01
C LYS A 28 -2.32 11.65 3.80
N ASN A 29 -3.63 11.67 4.07
CA ASN A 29 -4.69 11.73 3.05
C ASN A 29 -4.61 10.60 2.00
N LEU A 30 -4.22 9.39 2.44
CA LEU A 30 -4.21 8.21 1.59
C LEU A 30 -5.64 7.87 1.15
N THR A 31 -5.86 7.84 -0.16
CA THR A 31 -7.08 7.34 -0.79
C THR A 31 -6.72 6.13 -1.64
N LEU A 32 -7.48 5.05 -1.52
CA LEU A 32 -7.34 3.83 -2.32
C LEU A 32 -8.59 3.66 -3.19
N LYS A 33 -8.38 3.21 -4.43
CA LYS A 33 -9.44 2.83 -5.36
C LYS A 33 -9.12 1.45 -5.93
N ALA A 34 -9.85 0.43 -5.48
CA ALA A 34 -9.85 -0.88 -6.10
C ALA A 34 -10.39 -0.77 -7.53
N LEU A 35 -9.66 -1.30 -8.50
CA LEU A 35 -10.04 -1.34 -9.91
C LEU A 35 -10.47 -2.74 -10.32
N GLU A 36 -9.82 -3.75 -9.76
CA GLU A 36 -10.06 -5.16 -10.03
C GLU A 36 -9.83 -5.96 -8.75
N VAL A 37 -10.71 -6.91 -8.48
CA VAL A 37 -10.55 -7.89 -7.41
C VAL A 37 -10.98 -9.24 -7.96
N GLU A 38 -10.10 -10.23 -7.89
CA GLU A 38 -10.44 -11.61 -8.18
C GLU A 38 -10.04 -12.52 -7.02
N GLU A 39 -10.95 -13.41 -6.64
CA GLU A 39 -10.78 -14.36 -5.56
C GLU A 39 -10.54 -15.78 -6.11
N SER A 40 -9.65 -16.52 -5.46
CA SER A 40 -9.36 -17.93 -5.69
C SER A 40 -9.16 -18.64 -4.36
N ALA A 41 -10.20 -19.36 -3.92
CA ALA A 41 -10.25 -20.04 -2.63
C ALA A 41 -9.93 -19.08 -1.46
N ASN A 42 -8.79 -19.27 -0.78
CA ASN A 42 -8.37 -18.44 0.35
C ASN A 42 -7.37 -17.35 -0.04
N LEU A 43 -7.21 -17.08 -1.34
CA LEU A 43 -6.41 -15.99 -1.88
C LEU A 43 -7.27 -15.06 -2.71
N ALA A 44 -6.92 -13.79 -2.73
CA ALA A 44 -7.45 -12.85 -3.71
C ALA A 44 -6.31 -11.95 -4.18
N TYR A 45 -6.40 -11.44 -5.40
CA TYR A 45 -5.58 -10.31 -5.79
C TYR A 45 -6.48 -9.09 -6.01
N GLU A 46 -5.93 -7.93 -5.70
CA GLU A 46 -6.53 -6.63 -5.92
C GLU A 46 -5.55 -5.78 -6.71
N VAL A 47 -5.99 -5.23 -7.84
CA VAL A 47 -5.28 -4.18 -8.56
C VAL A 47 -5.99 -2.87 -8.25
N GLY A 48 -5.23 -1.83 -7.92
CA GLY A 48 -5.83 -0.54 -7.61
C GLY A 48 -4.94 0.66 -7.87
N ALA A 49 -5.54 1.83 -7.69
CA ALA A 49 -4.90 3.14 -7.77
C ALA A 49 -4.95 3.83 -6.41
N PHE A 50 -3.97 4.69 -6.13
CA PHE A 50 -3.95 5.48 -4.91
C PHE A 50 -3.55 6.93 -5.16
N THR A 51 -3.97 7.79 -4.24
CA THR A 51 -3.41 9.14 -4.04
C THR A 51 -3.02 9.33 -2.59
N LEU A 52 -1.97 10.10 -2.33
CA LEU A 52 -1.57 10.47 -0.96
C LEU A 52 -0.83 11.81 -0.98
N ASP A 53 -0.82 12.49 0.16
CA ASP A 53 -0.04 13.70 0.36
C ASP A 53 1.28 13.38 1.07
N VAL A 54 2.38 13.91 0.55
CA VAL A 54 3.72 13.82 1.14
C VAL A 54 4.39 15.19 1.17
N PRO A 55 5.29 15.46 2.14
CA PRO A 55 6.09 16.67 2.12
C PRO A 55 7.00 16.72 0.89
N SER A 56 6.97 17.84 0.18
CA SER A 56 7.90 18.17 -0.89
C SER A 56 9.20 18.74 -0.34
N LYS A 57 10.20 18.91 -1.22
CA LYS A 57 11.56 19.36 -0.84
C LYS A 57 11.58 20.75 -0.18
N ASP A 58 10.60 21.59 -0.48
CA ASP A 58 10.39 22.93 0.07
C ASP A 58 9.53 22.94 1.36
N GLY A 59 9.12 21.76 1.85
CA GLY A 59 8.32 21.60 3.06
C GLY A 59 6.81 21.81 2.86
N ALA A 60 6.37 22.15 1.65
CA ALA A 60 4.95 22.13 1.30
C ALA A 60 4.43 20.68 1.20
N LEU A 61 3.11 20.51 1.09
CA LEU A 61 2.53 19.19 0.82
C LEU A 61 2.27 19.08 -0.68
N SER A 62 2.68 17.96 -1.26
CA SER A 62 2.38 17.59 -2.63
C SER A 62 1.55 16.31 -2.65
N THR A 63 0.47 16.32 -3.41
CA THR A 63 -0.30 15.11 -3.71
C THR A 63 0.43 14.31 -4.78
N VAL A 64 0.67 13.03 -4.51
CA VAL A 64 1.21 12.07 -5.48
C VAL A 64 0.18 10.98 -5.76
N ALA A 65 0.30 10.38 -6.93
CA ALA A 65 -0.54 9.27 -7.36
C ALA A 65 0.30 8.04 -7.70
N GLY A 66 -0.35 6.88 -7.68
CA GLY A 66 0.29 5.63 -8.07
C GLY A 66 -0.71 4.48 -8.22
N LYS A 67 -0.16 3.29 -8.37
CA LYS A 67 -0.89 2.03 -8.54
C LYS A 67 -0.28 0.94 -7.68
N TYR A 68 -1.11 -0.03 -7.29
CA TYR A 68 -0.74 -1.11 -6.39
C TYR A 68 -1.29 -2.45 -6.85
N ILE A 69 -0.66 -3.51 -6.37
CA ILE A 69 -1.21 -4.86 -6.33
C ILE A 69 -1.13 -5.36 -4.90
N VAL A 70 -2.25 -5.86 -4.38
CA VAL A 70 -2.30 -6.56 -3.10
C VAL A 70 -2.69 -8.02 -3.36
N VAL A 71 -1.96 -8.93 -2.74
CA VAL A 71 -2.44 -10.31 -2.56
C VAL A 71 -3.02 -10.38 -1.16
N TRP A 72 -4.29 -10.75 -1.07
CA TRP A 72 -5.00 -11.01 0.17
C TRP A 72 -4.96 -12.51 0.47
N LYS A 73 -4.97 -12.85 1.77
CA LYS A 73 -5.13 -14.24 2.23
C LYS A 73 -6.18 -14.31 3.33
N MET A 74 -7.15 -15.20 3.18
CA MET A 74 -8.14 -15.50 4.21
C MET A 74 -7.51 -16.42 5.25
N GLY A 75 -7.58 -16.02 6.52
CA GLY A 75 -7.19 -16.86 7.65
C GLY A 75 -8.24 -17.92 7.96
N ASP A 76 -7.88 -18.89 8.81
CA ASP A 76 -8.80 -19.92 9.29
C ASP A 76 -9.97 -19.33 10.11
N ASP A 77 -9.81 -18.09 10.58
CA ASP A 77 -10.83 -17.27 11.23
C ASP A 77 -11.78 -16.57 10.24
N GLY A 78 -11.70 -16.88 8.95
CA GLY A 78 -12.53 -16.28 7.90
C GLY A 78 -12.18 -14.82 7.58
N THR A 79 -11.09 -14.29 8.14
CA THR A 79 -10.73 -12.87 7.97
C THR A 79 -9.66 -12.70 6.91
N TRP A 80 -9.96 -11.91 5.89
CA TRP A 80 -9.00 -11.46 4.88
C TRP A 80 -7.96 -10.52 5.48
N ARG A 81 -6.69 -10.75 5.15
CA ARG A 81 -5.57 -9.89 5.54
C ARG A 81 -4.63 -9.71 4.35
N LEU A 82 -3.97 -8.55 4.27
CA LEU A 82 -2.91 -8.32 3.30
C LEU A 82 -1.82 -9.38 3.51
N HIS A 83 -1.53 -10.14 2.46
CA HIS A 83 -0.48 -11.15 2.43
C HIS A 83 0.75 -10.62 1.69
N ARG A 84 0.56 -9.97 0.56
CA ARG A 84 1.60 -9.24 -0.18
C ARG A 84 1.05 -7.88 -0.59
N ASP A 85 1.93 -6.90 -0.61
CA ASP A 85 1.61 -5.52 -0.95
C ASP A 85 2.83 -4.94 -1.67
N ILE A 86 2.60 -4.39 -2.86
CA ILE A 86 3.57 -3.72 -3.71
C ILE A 86 2.88 -2.57 -4.45
N TRP A 87 3.57 -1.45 -4.55
CA TRP A 87 3.09 -0.29 -5.28
C TRP A 87 4.23 0.45 -5.97
N ASN A 88 3.87 1.35 -6.88
CA ASN A 88 4.79 2.32 -7.46
C ASN A 88 4.11 3.67 -7.68
N LEU A 89 4.91 4.73 -7.74
CA LEU A 89 4.45 6.07 -8.10
C LEU A 89 4.30 6.20 -9.62
N GLY A 90 3.41 7.09 -10.05
CA GLY A 90 3.19 7.40 -11.46
C GLY A 90 1.71 7.63 -11.75
N ALA A 91 1.39 7.94 -13.01
CA ALA A 91 0.00 8.10 -13.41
C ALA A 91 -0.79 6.81 -13.13
N ALA A 92 -1.85 6.94 -12.33
CA ALA A 92 -2.96 6.00 -12.37
C ALA A 92 -3.67 6.26 -13.70
N GLN A 93 -3.73 5.25 -14.56
CA GLN A 93 -4.55 5.31 -15.77
C GLN A 93 -5.99 4.93 -15.45
#